data_AF-A0A849H8A5-F1
#
_entry.id   AF-A0A849H8A5-F1
#
_cell.length_a   1.000
_cell.length_b   1.000
_cell.length_c   1.000
_cell.angle_alpha   90.00
_cell.angle_beta   90.00
_cell.angle_gamma   90.00
#
_symmetry.space_group_name_H-M   'P 1'
#
loop_
_entity.id
_entity.type
_entity.pdbx_description
1 polymer ?
#
loop_
_entity_poly.entity_id
_entity_poly.type
_entity_poly.pdbx_seq_one_letter_code
_entity_poly.pdbx_strand_id
1 'polypeptide(L)'
;LTDHPRNVPDNILRRMPENGGVVMVTFVPSFINEEVRTFEGAPDEAPRATLADVADHIDHVRAVAGIDHVGIGSDFDGISSTPVGLEDVSTYPALLEELARRGWTEKELRKLVGENVLRVWREAETVARRIQRVRGPSTATIEELDGPGRD
;
A
#
# COMPACT_ATOMS: atom_id res chain seq x y z
N LEU A 1 2.82 8.18 10.06
CA LEU A 1 3.16 9.46 9.41
C LEU A 1 1.92 10.34 9.31
N THR A 2 0.86 9.86 8.66
CA THR A 2 -0.45 10.55 8.58
C THR A 2 -1.50 9.71 9.31
N ASP A 3 -2.24 10.31 10.24
CA ASP A 3 -3.17 9.59 11.13
C ASP A 3 -4.55 9.37 10.48
N HIS A 4 -4.55 8.75 9.31
CA HIS A 4 -5.76 8.51 8.52
C HIS A 4 -6.25 7.06 8.66
N PRO A 5 -7.57 6.79 8.85
CA PRO A 5 -8.10 5.43 9.02
C PRO A 5 -7.92 4.51 7.80
N ARG A 6 -7.53 5.05 6.64
CA ARG A 6 -7.17 4.26 5.45
C ARG A 6 -5.72 3.75 5.49
N ASN A 7 -4.89 4.26 6.40
CA ASN A 7 -3.51 3.83 6.56
C ASN A 7 -3.39 2.61 7.47
N VAL A 8 -2.31 1.85 7.29
CA VAL A 8 -2.02 0.65 8.07
C VAL A 8 -1.27 1.05 9.34
N PRO A 9 -1.77 0.76 10.55
CA PRO A 9 -1.06 1.07 11.78
C PRO A 9 0.14 0.15 11.99
N ASP A 10 1.17 0.64 12.69
CA ASP A 10 2.43 -0.08 12.89
C ASP A 10 2.28 -1.47 13.53
N ASN A 11 1.31 -1.64 14.42
CA ASN A 11 1.05 -2.94 15.04
C ASN A 11 0.59 -3.99 14.01
N ILE A 12 0.01 -3.57 12.88
CA ILE A 12 -0.33 -4.45 11.75
C ILE A 12 0.88 -4.60 10.82
N LEU A 13 1.63 -3.52 10.54
CA LEU A 13 2.87 -3.58 9.75
C LEU A 13 3.90 -4.57 10.32
N ARG A 14 4.04 -4.62 11.65
CA ARG A 14 4.95 -5.57 12.32
C ARG A 14 4.56 -7.05 12.14
N ARG A 15 3.32 -7.35 11.76
CA ARG A 15 2.84 -8.72 11.50
C ARG A 15 3.13 -9.18 10.06
N MET A 16 3.58 -8.30 9.19
CA MET A 16 3.80 -8.61 7.78
C MET A 16 4.85 -9.71 7.55
N PRO A 17 5.99 -9.75 8.27
CA PRO A 17 6.96 -10.84 8.14
C PRO A 17 6.38 -12.22 8.48
N GLU A 18 5.51 -12.30 9.48
CA GLU A 18 4.87 -13.56 9.88
C GLU A 18 3.84 -14.03 8.85
N ASN A 19 3.10 -13.09 8.23
CA ASN A 19 2.07 -13.38 7.25
C ASN A 19 2.63 -13.63 5.82
N GLY A 20 3.75 -13.00 5.47
CA GLY A 20 4.33 -13.08 4.11
C GLY A 20 3.73 -12.11 3.09
N GLY A 21 2.80 -11.23 3.50
CA GLY A 21 2.10 -10.30 2.60
C GLY A 21 2.94 -9.09 2.14
N VAL A 22 2.30 -8.14 1.44
CA VAL A 22 2.88 -6.86 1.01
C VAL A 22 1.90 -5.71 1.25
N VAL A 23 2.38 -4.55 1.68
CA VAL A 23 1.62 -3.30 1.71
C VAL A 23 2.01 -2.45 0.49
N MET A 24 1.04 -2.14 -0.36
CA MET A 24 1.22 -1.33 -1.56
C MET A 24 0.92 0.13 -1.20
N VAL A 25 1.93 1.00 -1.16
CA VAL A 25 1.79 2.40 -0.75
C VAL A 25 1.10 3.21 -1.85
N THR A 26 0.09 4.00 -1.46
CA THR A 26 -0.76 4.81 -2.36
C THR A 26 -0.32 6.25 -2.46
N PHE A 27 -0.81 6.97 -3.48
CA PHE A 27 -0.47 8.37 -3.76
C PHE A 27 -1.60 9.34 -3.37
N VAL A 28 -2.67 8.87 -2.73
CA VAL A 28 -3.82 9.71 -2.32
C VAL A 28 -3.34 10.84 -1.38
N PRO A 29 -3.38 12.12 -1.77
CA PRO A 29 -2.73 13.22 -1.02
C PRO A 29 -3.15 13.33 0.45
N SER A 30 -4.44 13.22 0.77
CA SER A 30 -4.95 13.29 2.14
C SER A 30 -4.64 12.05 2.99
N PHE A 31 -4.17 10.96 2.40
CA PHE A 31 -3.74 9.77 3.14
C PHE A 31 -2.24 9.84 3.45
N ILE A 32 -1.46 10.59 2.66
CA ILE A 32 0.00 10.61 2.77
C ILE A 32 0.57 11.87 3.41
N ASN A 33 -0.20 12.96 3.48
CA ASN A 33 0.25 14.22 4.07
C ASN A 33 -0.79 14.75 5.08
N GLU A 34 -0.33 14.99 6.32
CA GLU A 34 -1.20 15.40 7.42
C GLU A 34 -1.72 16.83 7.24
N GLU A 35 -0.92 17.74 6.70
CA GLU A 35 -1.36 19.11 6.43
C GLU A 35 -2.48 19.13 5.39
N VAL A 36 -2.34 18.33 4.31
CA VAL A 36 -3.41 18.14 3.31
C VAL A 36 -4.66 17.54 3.95
N ARG A 37 -4.51 16.57 4.86
CA ARG A 37 -5.64 15.90 5.51
C ARG A 37 -6.44 16.84 6.41
N THR A 38 -5.76 17.69 7.18
CA THR A 38 -6.40 18.53 8.22
C THR A 38 -6.68 19.95 7.75
N PHE A 39 -6.39 20.28 6.49
CA PHE A 39 -6.58 21.63 5.96
C PHE A 39 -8.06 22.02 5.94
N GLU A 40 -8.38 23.12 6.61
CA GLU A 40 -9.70 23.75 6.63
C GLU A 40 -9.59 25.18 6.12
N GLY A 41 -9.49 25.34 4.79
CA GLY A 41 -9.34 26.65 4.15
C GLY A 41 -9.83 26.67 2.71
N ALA A 42 -9.60 27.79 2.00
CA ALA A 42 -10.02 27.92 0.62
C ALA A 42 -9.18 27.03 -0.31
N PRO A 43 -9.74 26.46 -1.39
CA PRO A 43 -9.02 25.53 -2.28
C PRO A 43 -7.73 26.09 -2.90
N ASP A 44 -7.65 27.40 -3.12
CA ASP A 44 -6.48 28.10 -3.67
C ASP A 44 -5.33 28.26 -2.66
N GLU A 45 -5.59 28.05 -1.38
CA GLU A 45 -4.60 28.05 -0.29
C GLU A 45 -4.19 26.64 0.15
N ALA A 46 -4.80 25.60 -0.42
CA ALA A 46 -4.60 24.23 0.03
C ALA A 46 -3.13 23.77 -0.13
N PRO A 47 -2.54 23.14 0.91
CA PRO A 47 -1.22 22.53 0.79
C PRO A 47 -1.28 21.39 -0.22
N ARG A 48 -0.12 21.02 -0.75
CA ARG A 48 0.01 19.94 -1.73
C ARG A 48 0.96 18.88 -1.22
N ALA A 49 0.50 17.63 -1.23
CA ALA A 49 1.40 16.49 -1.07
C ALA A 49 2.35 16.42 -2.28
N THR A 50 3.50 15.79 -2.07
CA THR A 50 4.58 15.67 -3.04
C THR A 50 5.01 14.21 -3.15
N LEU A 51 5.83 13.91 -4.17
CA LEU A 51 6.48 12.60 -4.27
C LEU A 51 7.33 12.25 -3.03
N ALA A 52 7.82 13.26 -2.30
CA ALA A 52 8.64 13.05 -1.11
C ALA A 52 7.79 12.48 0.04
N ASP A 53 6.53 12.92 0.17
CA ASP A 53 5.59 12.36 1.14
C ASP A 53 5.33 10.86 0.85
N VAL A 54 5.16 10.50 -0.42
CA VAL A 54 5.05 9.08 -0.83
C VAL A 54 6.30 8.30 -0.44
N ALA A 55 7.49 8.85 -0.71
CA ALA A 55 8.75 8.22 -0.36
C ALA A 55 8.92 8.07 1.16
N ASP A 56 8.47 9.02 1.97
CA ASP A 56 8.48 8.93 3.44
C ASP A 56 7.63 7.76 3.94
N HIS A 57 6.43 7.55 3.37
CA HIS A 57 5.59 6.40 3.68
C HIS A 57 6.23 5.08 3.24
N ILE A 58 6.87 5.04 2.08
CA ILE A 58 7.61 3.85 1.60
C ILE A 58 8.77 3.52 2.57
N ASP A 59 9.55 4.52 3.00
CA ASP A 59 10.63 4.36 3.96
C ASP A 59 10.13 3.85 5.32
N HIS A 60 9.01 4.40 5.82
CA HIS A 60 8.41 3.97 7.08
C HIS A 60 7.91 2.51 7.01
N VAL A 61 7.20 2.14 5.94
CA VAL A 61 6.74 0.75 5.76
C VAL A 61 7.95 -0.20 5.65
N ARG A 62 9.01 0.16 4.91
CA ARG A 62 10.25 -0.63 4.87
C ARG A 62 10.86 -0.78 6.26
N ALA A 63 10.92 0.29 7.06
CA ALA A 63 11.53 0.27 8.38
C ALA A 63 10.76 -0.61 9.38
N VAL A 64 9.42 -0.63 9.30
CA VAL A 64 8.57 -1.36 10.25
C VAL A 64 8.25 -2.78 9.80
N ALA A 65 7.86 -2.96 8.54
CA ALA A 65 7.45 -4.25 7.97
C ALA A 65 8.60 -5.02 7.33
N GLY A 66 9.70 -4.35 6.97
CA GLY A 66 10.82 -4.93 6.24
C GLY A 66 10.70 -4.79 4.72
N ILE A 67 11.84 -4.81 4.03
CA ILE A 67 11.93 -4.56 2.58
C ILE A 67 11.12 -5.55 1.72
N ASP A 68 10.89 -6.76 2.23
CA ASP A 68 10.12 -7.80 1.54
C ASP A 68 8.60 -7.60 1.62
N HIS A 69 8.13 -6.51 2.23
CA HIS A 69 6.72 -6.30 2.57
C HIS A 69 6.17 -4.92 2.15
N VAL A 70 6.88 -4.24 1.25
CA VAL A 70 6.48 -2.93 0.70
C VAL A 70 6.37 -2.99 -0.83
N GLY A 71 5.41 -2.27 -1.39
CA GLY A 71 5.20 -2.10 -2.83
C GLY A 71 4.51 -0.78 -3.16
N ILE A 72 4.06 -0.61 -4.40
CA ILE A 72 3.44 0.63 -4.91
C ILE A 72 2.04 0.35 -5.46
N GLY A 73 1.04 1.11 -4.99
CA GLY A 73 -0.35 1.03 -5.44
C GLY A 73 -0.95 2.43 -5.53
N SER A 74 -0.61 3.16 -6.61
CA SER A 74 -0.80 4.61 -6.75
C SER A 74 -2.23 5.11 -6.59
N ASP A 75 -3.21 4.32 -7.03
CA ASP A 75 -4.62 4.74 -7.16
C ASP A 75 -4.86 5.77 -8.28
N PHE A 76 -3.99 5.80 -9.30
CA PHE A 76 -4.23 6.60 -10.52
C PHE A 76 -5.60 6.26 -11.14
N ASP A 77 -6.27 7.29 -11.68
CA ASP A 77 -7.66 7.25 -12.16
C ASP A 77 -8.72 6.91 -11.09
N GLY A 78 -8.32 6.67 -9.83
CA GLY A 78 -9.19 6.45 -8.66
C GLY A 78 -9.29 7.64 -7.71
N ILE A 79 -8.41 8.65 -7.87
CA ILE A 79 -8.28 9.81 -6.98
C ILE A 79 -8.58 11.14 -7.69
N SER A 80 -9.01 12.14 -6.92
CA SER A 80 -9.37 13.47 -7.43
C SER A 80 -8.19 14.44 -7.58
N SER A 81 -7.03 14.11 -7.00
CA SER A 81 -5.80 14.90 -7.10
C SER A 81 -4.60 13.99 -6.85
N THR A 82 -3.45 14.38 -7.40
CA THR A 82 -2.19 13.64 -7.31
C THR A 82 -1.11 14.46 -6.60
N PRO A 83 -0.10 13.81 -6.00
CA PRO A 83 1.04 14.52 -5.42
C PRO A 83 1.87 15.23 -6.51
N VAL A 84 2.48 16.35 -6.15
CA VAL A 84 3.41 17.07 -7.04
C VAL A 84 4.60 16.18 -7.38
N GLY A 85 4.91 16.05 -8.66
CA GLY A 85 5.92 15.15 -9.23
C GLY A 85 5.46 13.70 -9.39
N LEU A 86 4.18 13.43 -9.11
CA LEU A 86 3.48 12.16 -9.38
C LEU A 86 2.17 12.39 -10.13
N GLU A 87 2.18 13.27 -11.13
CA GLU A 87 0.97 13.75 -11.82
C GLU A 87 0.22 12.63 -12.54
N ASP A 88 0.94 11.67 -13.12
CA ASP A 88 0.37 10.57 -13.90
C ASP A 88 1.29 9.32 -13.94
N VAL A 89 0.86 8.29 -14.66
CA VAL A 89 1.57 7.01 -14.79
C VAL A 89 2.96 7.10 -15.43
N SER A 90 3.34 8.21 -16.05
CA SER A 90 4.69 8.41 -16.60
C SER A 90 5.73 8.79 -15.53
N THR A 91 5.29 9.15 -14.32
CA THR A 91 6.12 9.80 -13.29
C THR A 91 6.76 8.85 -12.27
N TYR A 92 6.46 7.55 -12.30
CA TYR A 92 7.10 6.56 -11.41
C TYR A 92 8.65 6.63 -11.41
N PRO A 93 9.36 6.88 -12.54
CA PRO A 93 10.80 7.04 -12.50
C PRO A 93 11.29 8.12 -11.53
N ALA A 94 10.56 9.23 -11.36
CA ALA A 94 10.94 10.29 -10.43
C ALA A 94 10.90 9.83 -8.96
N LEU A 95 9.92 8.99 -8.59
CA LEU A 95 9.85 8.36 -7.27
C LEU A 95 11.00 7.37 -7.04
N LEU A 96 11.36 6.58 -8.06
CA LEU A 96 12.50 5.66 -7.95
C LEU A 96 13.82 6.42 -7.81
N GLU A 97 13.97 7.54 -8.51
CA GLU A 97 15.12 8.43 -8.38
C GLU A 97 15.19 9.04 -6.96
N GLU A 98 14.07 9.51 -6.42
CA GLU A 98 13.98 9.99 -5.03
C GLU A 98 14.44 8.91 -4.04
N LEU A 99 13.91 7.70 -4.13
CA LEU A 99 14.29 6.59 -3.26
C LEU A 99 15.76 6.20 -3.44
N ALA A 100 16.28 6.21 -4.67
CA ALA A 100 17.70 5.97 -4.94
C ALA A 100 18.58 7.06 -4.27
N ARG A 101 18.18 8.34 -4.34
CA ARG A 101 18.87 9.44 -3.63
C ARG A 101 18.84 9.26 -2.10
N ARG A 102 17.80 8.60 -1.57
CA ARG A 102 17.70 8.19 -0.15
C ARG A 102 18.48 6.92 0.21
N GLY A 103 19.23 6.35 -0.74
CA GLY A 103 20.12 5.21 -0.50
C GLY A 103 19.46 3.84 -0.67
N TRP A 104 18.29 3.76 -1.32
CA TRP A 104 17.74 2.47 -1.74
C TRP A 104 18.64 1.85 -2.80
N THR A 105 18.99 0.57 -2.61
CA THR A 105 19.77 -0.16 -3.61
C THR A 105 18.89 -0.64 -4.76
N GLU A 106 19.49 -0.90 -5.93
CA GLU A 106 18.76 -1.46 -7.08
C GLU A 106 17.98 -2.73 -6.74
N LYS A 107 18.56 -3.60 -5.91
CA LYS A 107 17.91 -4.83 -5.41
C LYS A 107 16.66 -4.53 -4.59
N GLU A 108 16.68 -3.48 -3.78
CA GLU A 108 15.55 -3.07 -2.94
C GLU A 108 14.47 -2.38 -3.79
N LEU A 109 14.86 -1.56 -4.77
CA LEU A 109 13.95 -0.95 -5.72
C LEU A 109 13.23 -2.02 -6.56
N ARG A 110 13.93 -3.06 -7.03
CA ARG A 110 13.32 -4.21 -7.72
C ARG A 110 12.24 -4.91 -6.87
N LYS A 111 12.52 -5.09 -5.57
CA LYS A 111 11.55 -5.62 -4.62
C LYS A 111 10.30 -4.76 -4.52
N LEU A 112 10.50 -3.45 -4.32
CA LEU A 112 9.42 -2.46 -4.24
C LEU A 112 8.54 -2.43 -5.49
N VAL A 113 9.15 -2.37 -6.69
CA VAL A 113 8.37 -2.16 -7.93
C VAL A 113 7.63 -3.41 -8.42
N GLY A 114 8.04 -4.61 -7.99
CA GLY A 114 7.39 -5.82 -8.52
C GLY A 114 7.76 -7.14 -7.88
N GLU A 115 8.99 -7.37 -7.41
CA GLU A 115 9.36 -8.71 -6.97
C GLU A 115 8.59 -9.16 -5.72
N ASN A 116 8.26 -8.23 -4.82
CA ASN A 116 7.45 -8.54 -3.63
C ASN A 116 6.03 -8.99 -3.98
N VAL A 117 5.33 -8.25 -4.85
CA VAL A 117 3.98 -8.63 -5.27
C VAL A 117 3.98 -9.93 -6.07
N LEU A 118 4.99 -10.16 -6.92
CA LEU A 118 5.14 -11.41 -7.65
C LEU A 118 5.45 -12.59 -6.70
N ARG A 119 6.19 -12.39 -5.61
CA ARG A 119 6.36 -13.42 -4.57
C ARG A 119 5.01 -13.76 -3.93
N VAL A 120 4.29 -12.76 -3.43
CA VAL A 120 3.00 -12.94 -2.76
C VAL A 120 1.99 -13.67 -3.66
N TRP A 121 1.94 -13.31 -4.95
CA TRP A 121 1.07 -13.99 -5.92
C TRP A 121 1.43 -15.48 -6.05
N ARG A 122 2.72 -15.83 -6.22
CA ARG A 122 3.15 -17.24 -6.32
C ARG A 122 2.83 -18.05 -5.06
N GLU A 123 2.94 -17.42 -3.89
CA GLU A 123 2.56 -18.04 -2.61
C GLU A 123 1.05 -18.31 -2.55
N ALA A 124 0.23 -17.34 -2.96
CA ALA A 124 -1.22 -17.50 -3.05
C ALA A 124 -1.61 -18.66 -3.98
N GLU A 125 -0.99 -18.77 -5.15
CA GLU A 125 -1.22 -19.92 -6.06
C GLU A 125 -0.81 -21.26 -5.45
N THR A 126 0.29 -21.28 -4.68
CA THR A 126 0.76 -22.50 -4.01
C THR A 126 -0.23 -22.95 -2.95
N VAL A 127 -0.74 -22.02 -2.15
CA VAL A 127 -1.78 -22.30 -1.15
C VAL A 127 -3.09 -22.75 -1.83
N ALA A 128 -3.49 -22.10 -2.93
CA ALA A 128 -4.68 -22.47 -3.70
C ALA A 128 -4.59 -23.92 -4.22
N ARG A 129 -3.49 -24.27 -4.89
CA ARG A 129 -3.24 -25.65 -5.39
C ARG A 129 -3.29 -26.69 -4.27
N ARG A 130 -2.76 -26.36 -3.09
CA ARG A 130 -2.82 -27.24 -1.92
C ARG A 130 -4.25 -27.42 -1.43
N ILE A 131 -5.00 -26.34 -1.19
CA ILE A 131 -6.35 -26.41 -0.64
C ILE A 131 -7.32 -27.12 -1.60
N GLN A 132 -7.21 -26.86 -2.90
CA GLN A 132 -8.05 -27.51 -3.93
C GLN A 132 -7.90 -29.04 -3.97
N ARG A 133 -6.75 -29.57 -3.52
CA ARG A 133 -6.53 -31.03 -3.42
C ARG A 133 -7.10 -31.64 -2.13
N VAL A 134 -7.39 -30.82 -1.13
CA VAL A 134 -7.79 -31.28 0.21
C VAL A 134 -9.29 -31.10 0.45
N ARG A 135 -9.94 -30.11 -0.19
CA ARG A 135 -11.39 -29.89 -0.06
C ARG A 135 -11.99 -29.17 -1.25
N GLY A 136 -13.30 -29.32 -1.43
CA GLY A 136 -14.10 -28.50 -2.34
C GLY A 136 -14.28 -27.05 -1.87
N PRO A 137 -14.93 -26.20 -2.69
CA PRO A 137 -15.29 -24.84 -2.30
C PRO A 137 -16.24 -24.85 -1.10
N SER A 138 -16.23 -23.77 -0.31
CA SER A 138 -17.24 -23.58 0.73
C SER A 138 -18.59 -23.31 0.07
N THR A 139 -19.65 -23.92 0.58
CA THR A 139 -21.05 -23.61 0.23
C THR A 139 -21.80 -22.94 1.38
N ALA A 140 -21.08 -22.59 2.46
CA ALA A 140 -21.67 -22.00 3.65
C ALA A 140 -22.32 -20.64 3.35
N THR A 141 -23.48 -20.37 3.95
CA THR A 141 -24.15 -19.07 3.85
C THR A 141 -23.84 -18.18 5.06
N ILE A 142 -24.12 -16.88 4.95
CA ILE A 142 -23.94 -15.95 6.08
C ILE A 142 -24.85 -16.33 7.26
N GLU A 143 -26.05 -16.84 6.99
CA GLU A 143 -26.99 -17.27 8.02
C GLU A 143 -26.49 -18.49 8.79
N GLU A 144 -25.81 -19.42 8.11
CA GLU A 144 -25.20 -20.61 8.74
C GLU A 144 -24.00 -20.26 9.62
N LEU A 145 -23.25 -19.22 9.24
CA LEU A 145 -22.01 -18.81 9.93
C LEU A 145 -22.27 -17.81 11.06
N ASP A 146 -23.09 -16.80 10.78
CA ASP A 146 -23.27 -15.61 11.62
C ASP A 146 -24.68 -15.53 12.25
N GLY A 147 -25.56 -16.46 11.89
CA GLY A 147 -26.95 -16.51 12.35
C GLY A 147 -27.89 -15.64 11.50
N PRO A 148 -29.20 -15.67 11.79
CA PRO A 148 -30.16 -14.85 11.06
C PRO A 148 -29.86 -13.35 11.28
N GLY A 149 -29.93 -12.57 10.19
CA GLY A 149 -29.80 -11.11 10.25
C GLY A 149 -30.82 -10.51 11.24
N ARG A 150 -30.41 -9.46 11.97
CA ARG A 150 -31.36 -8.69 12.77
C ARG A 150 -32.15 -7.77 11.83
N ASP A 151 -33.44 -8.02 11.71
CA ASP A 151 -34.40 -7.12 11.06
C ASP A 151 -34.41 -5.71 11.69
#